data_AF-O87301-F1
#
_entry.id   AF-O87301-F1
#
_cell.length_a   1.000
_cell.length_b   1.000
_cell.length_c   1.000
_cell.angle_alpha   90.00
_cell.angle_beta   90.00
_cell.angle_gamma   90.00
#
_symmetry.space_group_name_H-M   'P 1'
#
loop_
_entity.id
_entity.type
_entity.pdbx_description
1 polymer ?
#
loop_
_entity_poly.entity_id
_entity_poly.type
_entity_poly.pdbx_seq_one_letter_code
_entity_poly.pdbx_strand_id
1 'polypeptide(L)'
;MRNLVHRTYDIESIKNEFLNIGFSEEAIDFVFLHNENYNYEVLKEKLINVEKNLQKDISSLDIKIDNVEKTYQKDISSLDIKIDNVEKNLNTKIDMLKRI
;
A
#
# COMPACT_ATOMS: atom_id res chain seq x y z
N MET A 1 14.63 -47.45 8.35
CA MET A 1 14.33 -46.16 7.70
C MET A 1 15.09 -45.07 8.44
N ARG A 2 15.98 -44.32 7.78
CA ARG A 2 16.75 -43.23 8.44
C ARG A 2 15.86 -41.99 8.52
N ASN A 3 15.67 -41.45 9.72
CA ASN A 3 14.97 -40.19 9.97
C ASN A 3 15.73 -39.05 9.26
N LEU A 4 15.10 -38.43 8.26
CA LEU A 4 15.59 -37.17 7.68
C LEU A 4 15.05 -36.04 8.55
N VAL A 5 15.87 -35.60 9.51
CA VAL A 5 15.63 -34.33 10.21
C VAL A 5 15.81 -33.22 9.19
N HIS A 6 14.72 -32.62 8.72
CA HIS A 6 14.77 -31.45 7.86
C HIS A 6 15.29 -30.27 8.67
N ARG A 7 16.60 -30.00 8.57
CA ARG A 7 17.17 -28.73 9.01
C ARG A 7 16.81 -27.69 7.95
N THR A 8 16.07 -26.66 8.35
CA THR A 8 15.86 -25.47 7.53
C THR A 8 17.14 -24.66 7.56
N TYR A 9 17.94 -24.76 6.51
CA TYR A 9 19.08 -23.89 6.28
C TYR A 9 18.64 -22.73 5.39
N ASP A 10 19.00 -21.50 5.75
CA ASP A 10 18.88 -20.38 4.82
C ASP A 10 19.93 -20.51 3.69
N ILE A 11 19.68 -19.84 2.56
CA ILE A 11 20.54 -19.89 1.37
C ILE A 11 21.99 -19.53 1.72
N GLU A 12 22.17 -18.56 2.61
CA GLU A 12 23.48 -18.06 3.02
C GLU A 12 24.27 -19.13 3.79
N SER A 13 23.62 -19.86 4.70
CA SER A 13 24.22 -20.97 5.44
C SER A 13 24.65 -22.10 4.50
N ILE A 14 23.84 -22.41 3.48
CA ILE A 14 24.18 -23.44 2.49
C ILE A 14 25.36 -23.00 1.61
N LYS A 15 25.38 -21.73 1.17
CA LYS A 15 26.52 -21.16 0.42
C LYS A 15 27.81 -21.29 1.21
N ASN A 16 27.79 -20.91 2.49
CA ASN A 16 28.94 -21.01 3.37
C ASN A 16 29.41 -22.46 3.58
N GLU A 17 28.48 -23.43 3.67
CA GLU A 17 28.84 -24.85 3.75
C GLU A 17 29.53 -25.35 2.47
N PHE A 18 29.05 -24.96 1.28
CA PHE A 18 29.71 -25.31 0.02
C PHE A 18 31.11 -24.71 -0.13
N LEU A 19 31.29 -23.45 0.29
CA LEU A 19 32.62 -22.82 0.33
C LEU A 19 33.56 -23.59 1.27
N ASN A 20 33.08 -23.94 2.47
CA ASN A 20 33.87 -24.64 3.48
C ASN A 20 34.33 -26.04 3.05
N ILE A 21 33.58 -26.72 2.17
CA ILE A 21 33.97 -28.01 1.62
C ILE A 21 34.74 -27.90 0.29
N GLY A 22 35.04 -26.68 -0.17
CA GLY A 22 35.98 -26.41 -1.26
C GLY A 22 35.37 -26.19 -2.65
N PHE A 23 34.07 -25.92 -2.75
CA PHE A 23 33.49 -25.46 -4.03
C PHE A 23 33.90 -24.00 -4.29
N SER A 24 34.11 -23.66 -5.57
CA SER A 24 34.32 -22.27 -5.97
C SER A 24 33.01 -21.48 -5.99
N GLU A 25 33.07 -20.16 -5.84
CA GLU A 25 31.89 -19.28 -5.90
C GLU A 25 31.12 -19.48 -7.20
N GLU A 26 31.81 -19.66 -8.34
CA GLU A 26 31.16 -19.85 -9.64
C GLU A 26 30.38 -21.17 -9.72
N ALA A 27 30.91 -22.24 -9.13
CA ALA A 27 30.23 -23.53 -9.09
C ALA A 27 28.99 -23.49 -8.18
N ILE A 28 29.09 -22.78 -7.06
CA ILE A 28 27.97 -22.53 -6.15
C ILE A 28 26.91 -21.71 -6.88
N ASP A 29 27.27 -20.59 -7.48
CA ASP A 29 26.35 -19.73 -8.21
C ASP A 29 25.68 -20.47 -9.37
N PHE A 30 26.39 -21.34 -10.09
CA PHE A 30 25.78 -22.19 -11.11
C PHE A 30 24.70 -23.11 -10.52
N VAL A 31 24.98 -23.79 -9.41
CA VAL A 31 24.01 -24.69 -8.75
C VAL A 31 22.81 -23.91 -8.22
N PHE A 32 23.03 -22.75 -7.60
CA PHE A 32 21.95 -21.91 -7.08
C PHE A 32 21.11 -21.29 -8.20
N LEU A 33 21.72 -20.79 -9.27
CA LEU A 33 21.01 -20.19 -10.41
C LEU A 33 20.06 -21.19 -11.09
N HIS A 34 20.46 -22.47 -11.16
CA HIS A 34 19.64 -23.55 -11.70
C HIS A 34 18.76 -24.23 -10.65
N ASN A 35 18.83 -23.81 -9.39
CA ASN A 35 17.95 -24.30 -8.35
C ASN A 35 16.62 -23.54 -8.40
N GLU A 36 15.53 -24.26 -8.69
CA GLU A 36 14.18 -23.67 -8.75
C GLU A 36 13.79 -22.93 -7.45
N ASN A 37 14.29 -23.38 -6.28
CA ASN A 37 14.02 -22.72 -5.01
C ASN A 37 14.74 -21.37 -4.87
N TYR A 38 15.91 -21.17 -5.52
CA TYR A 38 16.59 -19.86 -5.50
C TYR A 38 15.78 -18.81 -6.28
N ASN A 39 15.28 -19.18 -7.46
CA ASN A 39 14.42 -18.32 -8.27
C ASN A 39 13.10 -18.00 -7.54
N TYR A 40 12.54 -18.97 -6.80
CA TYR A 40 11.36 -18.76 -5.96
C TYR A 40 11.60 -17.72 -4.85
N GLU A 41 12.71 -17.82 -4.09
CA GLU A 41 13.01 -16.86 -3.02
C GLU A 41 13.26 -15.44 -3.58
N VAL A 42 13.98 -15.32 -4.70
CA VAL A 42 14.17 -14.02 -5.38
C VAL A 42 12.83 -13.43 -5.84
N LEU A 43 11.94 -14.26 -6.40
CA LEU A 43 10.62 -13.81 -6.83
C LEU A 43 9.74 -13.41 -5.64
N LYS A 44 9.78 -14.16 -4.55
CA LYS A 44 9.07 -13.88 -3.30
C LYS A 44 9.50 -12.55 -2.69
N GLU A 45 10.80 -12.26 -2.62
CA GLU A 45 11.29 -10.96 -2.15
C GLU A 45 10.82 -9.80 -3.04
N LYS A 46 10.86 -9.97 -4.37
CA LYS A 46 10.31 -8.98 -5.31
C LYS A 46 8.81 -8.77 -5.09
N LEU A 47 8.05 -9.84 -4.86
CA LEU A 47 6.61 -9.77 -4.59
C LEU A 47 6.32 -9.02 -3.29
N ILE A 48 7.06 -9.30 -2.21
CA ILE A 48 6.95 -8.59 -0.93
C ILE A 48 7.24 -7.10 -1.12
N ASN A 49 8.26 -6.75 -1.91
CA ASN A 49 8.57 -5.35 -2.18
C ASN A 49 7.48 -4.65 -3.00
N VAL A 50 6.93 -5.32 -4.02
CA VAL A 50 5.77 -4.82 -4.77
C VAL A 50 4.57 -4.62 -3.85
N GLU A 51 4.26 -5.59 -2.99
CA GLU A 51 3.17 -5.51 -2.03
C GLU A 51 3.32 -4.30 -1.08
N LYS A 52 4.51 -4.12 -0.49
CA LYS A 52 4.81 -2.97 0.38
C LYS A 52 4.62 -1.63 -0.33
N ASN A 53 5.07 -1.53 -1.58
CA ASN A 53 4.90 -0.30 -2.37
C ASN A 53 3.42 -0.03 -2.67
N LEU A 54 2.65 -1.06 -3.05
CA LEU A 54 1.21 -0.93 -3.29
C LEU A 54 0.46 -0.55 -2.02
N GLN A 55 0.79 -1.12 -0.86
CA GLN A 55 0.19 -0.73 0.44
C GLN A 55 0.45 0.75 0.76
N LYS A 56 1.66 1.24 0.50
CA LYS A 56 2.02 2.65 0.66
C LYS A 56 1.23 3.56 -0.28
N ASP A 57 1.11 3.16 -1.55
CA ASP A 57 0.36 3.93 -2.56
C ASP A 57 -1.13 3.99 -2.21
N ILE A 58 -1.73 2.87 -1.78
CA ILE A 58 -3.12 2.82 -1.31
C ILE A 58 -3.32 3.73 -0.10
N SER A 59 -2.44 3.64 0.89
CA SER A 59 -2.51 4.51 2.08
C SER A 59 -2.40 6.00 1.72
N SER A 60 -1.57 6.35 0.71
CA SER A 60 -1.50 7.72 0.22
C SER A 60 -2.76 8.14 -0.54
N LEU A 61 -3.43 7.22 -1.24
CA LEU A 61 -4.69 7.51 -1.92
C LEU A 61 -5.82 7.73 -0.92
N ASP A 62 -5.91 6.91 0.13
CA ASP A 62 -6.90 7.08 1.21
C ASP A 62 -6.81 8.47 1.84
N ILE A 63 -5.59 8.92 2.19
CA ILE A 63 -5.37 10.28 2.72
C ILE A 63 -5.82 11.37 1.74
N LYS A 64 -5.57 11.18 0.43
CA LYS A 64 -6.00 12.15 -0.58
C LYS A 64 -7.52 12.19 -0.71
N ILE A 65 -8.17 11.03 -0.69
CA ILE A 65 -9.64 10.90 -0.74
C ILE A 65 -10.26 11.57 0.48
N ASP A 66 -9.77 11.29 1.69
CA ASP A 66 -10.23 11.92 2.93
C ASP A 66 -10.14 13.45 2.89
N ASN A 67 -9.06 13.98 2.32
CA ASN A 67 -8.87 15.43 2.19
C ASN A 67 -9.84 16.05 1.19
N VAL A 68 -10.11 15.37 0.06
CA VAL A 68 -11.11 15.81 -0.92
C VAL A 68 -12.51 15.78 -0.30
N GLU A 69 -12.87 14.72 0.41
CA GLU A 69 -14.16 14.59 1.10
C GLU A 69 -14.37 15.71 2.12
N LYS A 70 -13.37 15.98 2.98
CA LYS A 70 -13.41 17.09 3.94
C LYS A 70 -13.57 18.46 3.26
N THR A 71 -12.97 18.63 2.08
CA THR A 71 -13.08 19.88 1.32
C THR A 71 -14.50 20.05 0.79
N TYR A 72 -15.05 19.01 0.14
CA TYR A 72 -16.43 19.05 -0.34
C TYR A 72 -17.46 19.21 0.78
N GLN A 73 -17.26 18.56 1.93
CA GLN A 73 -18.15 18.74 3.08
C GLN A 73 -18.18 20.20 3.55
N LYS A 74 -17.02 20.88 3.58
CA LYS A 74 -16.95 22.31 3.92
C LYS A 74 -17.64 23.19 2.88
N ASP A 75 -17.43 22.91 1.61
CA ASP A 75 -18.03 23.67 0.52
C ASP A 75 -19.56 23.54 0.54
N ILE A 76 -20.08 22.33 0.73
CA ILE A 76 -21.52 22.07 0.88
C ILE A 76 -22.07 22.83 2.09
N SER A 77 -21.45 22.71 3.26
CA SER A 77 -21.90 23.46 4.45
C SER A 77 -21.84 24.98 4.24
N SER A 78 -20.88 25.50 3.48
CA SER A 78 -20.84 26.92 3.11
C SER A 78 -21.98 27.32 2.18
N LEU A 79 -22.33 26.46 1.23
CA LEU A 79 -23.47 26.67 0.33
C LEU A 79 -24.79 26.64 1.08
N ASP A 80 -24.99 25.69 2.01
CA ASP A 80 -26.20 25.60 2.84
C ASP A 80 -26.43 26.91 3.60
N ILE A 81 -25.40 27.45 4.27
CA ILE A 81 -25.48 28.73 4.98
C ILE A 81 -25.86 29.89 4.04
N LYS A 82 -25.30 29.91 2.83
CA LYS A 82 -25.62 30.94 1.83
C LYS A 82 -27.08 30.83 1.36
N ILE A 83 -27.56 29.62 1.14
CA ILE A 83 -28.95 29.34 0.74
C ILE A 83 -29.90 29.79 1.85
N ASP A 84 -29.65 29.40 3.11
CA ASP A 84 -30.45 29.81 4.27
C ASP A 84 -30.55 31.34 4.40
N ASN A 85 -29.43 32.04 4.17
CA ASN A 85 -29.39 33.50 4.21
C ASN A 85 -30.20 34.12 3.06
N VAL A 86 -30.11 33.57 1.85
CA VAL A 86 -30.91 34.01 0.70
C VAL A 86 -32.41 33.80 0.98
N GLU A 87 -32.79 32.64 1.50
CA GLU A 87 -34.18 32.32 1.84
C GLU A 87 -34.74 33.30 2.89
N LYS A 88 -34.03 33.53 3.99
CA LYS A 88 -34.41 34.51 5.02
C LYS A 88 -34.59 35.91 4.46
N ASN A 89 -33.66 36.34 3.61
CA ASN A 89 -33.72 37.66 2.98
C ASN A 89 -34.91 37.79 2.03
N LEU A 90 -35.20 36.76 1.24
CA LEU A 90 -36.36 36.74 0.34
C LEU A 90 -37.67 36.75 1.12
N ASN A 91 -37.80 35.90 2.15
CA ASN A 91 -38.98 35.87 3.03
C ASN A 91 -39.23 37.25 3.68
N THR A 92 -38.18 37.89 4.19
CA THR A 92 -38.27 39.24 4.75
C THR A 92 -38.80 40.26 3.72
N LYS A 93 -38.28 40.23 2.49
CA LYS A 93 -38.75 41.13 1.41
C LYS A 93 -40.19 40.86 1.03
N ILE A 94 -40.60 39.59 0.96
CA ILE A 94 -41.98 39.21 0.66
C ILE A 94 -42.92 39.72 1.76
N ASP A 95 -42.55 39.56 3.03
CA ASP A 95 -43.35 40.03 4.15
C ASP A 95 -43.49 41.56 4.19
N MET A 96 -42.45 42.29 3.77
CA MET A 96 -42.52 43.75 3.60
C MET A 96 -43.51 44.13 2.50
N LEU A 97 -43.51 43.41 1.36
CA LEU A 97 -44.43 43.67 0.25
C LEU A 97 -45.89 43.36 0.60
N LYS A 98 -46.15 42.32 1.41
CA LYS A 98 -47.51 41.98 1.87
C LYS A 98 -48.13 43.03 2.81
N ARG A 99 -47.33 43.95 3.36
CA ARG A 99 -47.76 44.96 4.33
C ARG A 99 -48.09 46.33 3.69
N ILE A 100 -47.88 46.47 2.38
CA ILE A 100 -48.17 47.67 1.59
C ILE A 100 -49.45 47.42 0.81
#